data_AF-A0A9W6T5V1-F1
#
_entry.id   AF-A0A9W6T5V1-F1
#
_cell.length_a   1.000
_cell.length_b   1.000
_cell.length_c   1.000
_cell.angle_alpha   90.00
_cell.angle_beta   90.00
_cell.angle_gamma   90.00
#
_symmetry.space_group_name_H-M   'P 1'
#
loop_
_entity.id
_entity.type
_entity.pdbx_description
1 polymer ?
#
loop_
_entity_poly.entity_id
_entity_poly.type
_entity_poly.pdbx_seq_one_letter_code
_entity_poly.pdbx_strand_id
1 'polypeptide(L)' 'MITDTLFKSDDIPKRKKFIKLADKVKEDGGDVIIFSSLHDSGEQLNQLTGVAVILNYPVPDLEDMDEEDEEVEDFVPGDL' A
#
# COMPACT_ATOMS: atom_id res chain seq x y z
N MET A 1 6.47 -4.54 -1.80
CA MET A 1 6.82 -3.98 -3.13
C MET A 1 5.68 -3.08 -3.58
N ILE A 2 5.98 -1.84 -4.00
CA ILE A 2 4.97 -0.85 -4.40
C ILE A 2 5.49 -0.08 -5.62
N THR A 3 4.63 0.25 -6.59
CA THR A 3 5.00 1.12 -7.72
C THR A 3 4.97 2.61 -7.33
N ASP A 4 5.81 3.42 -7.96
CA ASP A 4 5.83 4.87 -7.72
C ASP A 4 4.56 5.59 -8.23
N THR A 5 3.82 4.98 -9.16
CA THR A 5 2.50 5.43 -9.61
C THR A 5 1.47 5.44 -8.49
N LEU A 6 1.47 4.45 -7.60
CA LEU A 6 0.55 4.40 -6.44
C LEU A 6 0.89 5.47 -5.41
N PHE A 7 2.17 5.84 -5.27
CA PHE A 7 2.61 6.94 -4.41
C PHE A 7 2.26 8.33 -4.99
N LYS A 8 2.22 8.45 -6.31
CA LYS A 8 1.89 9.68 -7.04
C LYS A 8 0.44 9.74 -7.54
N SER A 9 -0.40 8.81 -7.09
CA SER A 9 -1.82 8.76 -7.41
C SER A 9 -2.52 10.10 -7.05
N ASP A 10 -3.38 10.58 -7.95
CA ASP A 10 -4.21 11.78 -7.73
C ASP A 10 -5.25 11.58 -6.62
N ASP A 11 -5.58 10.32 -6.32
CA ASP A 11 -6.44 9.93 -5.21
C ASP A 11 -5.69 10.05 -3.86
N ILE A 12 -6.01 11.11 -3.10
CA ILE A 12 -5.44 11.41 -1.78
C ILE A 12 -5.72 10.31 -0.74
N PRO A 13 -6.97 9.84 -0.53
CA PRO A 13 -7.23 8.77 0.43
C PRO A 13 -6.45 7.49 0.09
N LYS A 14 -6.41 7.09 -1.18
CA LYS A 14 -5.64 5.93 -1.62
C LYS A 14 -4.15 6.09 -1.36
N ARG A 15 -3.59 7.27 -1.67
CA ARG A 15 -2.18 7.58 -1.39
C ARG A 15 -1.84 7.49 0.11
N LYS A 16 -2.69 8.04 0.98
CA LYS A 16 -2.49 7.98 2.44
C LYS A 16 -2.52 6.53 2.95
N LYS A 17 -3.41 5.67 2.43
CA LYS A 17 -3.50 4.25 2.80
C LYS A 17 -2.19 3.50 2.50
N PHE A 18 -1.63 3.67 1.30
CA PHE A 18 -0.37 3.02 0.93
C PHE A 18 0.85 3.55 1.66
N ILE A 19 0.90 4.86 1.96
CA ILE A 19 1.95 5.44 2.80
C ILE A 19 1.91 4.84 4.21
N LYS A 20 0.73 4.83 4.85
CA LYS A 20 0.55 4.22 6.19
C LYS A 20 0.93 2.74 6.19
N LEU A 21 0.55 1.99 5.14
CA LEU A 21 0.92 0.58 5.01
C LEU A 21 2.44 0.40 4.92
N ALA A 22 3.12 1.22 4.10
CA ALA A 22 4.57 1.16 3.97
C ALA A 22 5.29 1.52 5.28
N ASP A 23 4.77 2.48 6.04
CA ASP A 23 5.32 2.83 7.35
C ASP A 23 5.10 1.71 8.37
N LYS A 24 3.89 1.13 8.42
CA LYS A 24 3.61 -0.03 9.29
C LYS A 24 4.53 -1.22 9.00
N VAL A 25 4.76 -1.55 7.72
CA VAL A 25 5.67 -2.64 7.35
C VAL A 25 7.10 -2.37 7.83
N LYS A 26 7.57 -1.12 7.77
CA LYS A 26 8.90 -0.75 8.29
C LYS A 26 8.95 -0.84 9.82
N GLU A 27 7.89 -0.44 10.52
CA GLU A 27 7.78 -0.56 11.98
C GLU A 27 7.80 -2.03 12.42
N ASP A 28 7.12 -2.90 11.67
CA ASP A 28 7.12 -4.36 11.87
C ASP A 28 8.46 -5.02 11.50
N GLY A 29 9.44 -4.24 11.01
CA GLY A 29 10.78 -4.71 10.65
C GLY A 29 10.89 -5.32 9.25
N GLY A 30 9.90 -5.10 8.38
CA GLY A 30 9.89 -5.53 6.99
C GLY A 30 10.51 -4.51 6.03
N ASP A 31 11.02 -5.00 4.90
CA ASP A 31 11.60 -4.17 3.86
C ASP A 31 10.57 -3.70 2.83
N VAL A 32 10.55 -2.39 2.56
CA VAL A 32 9.70 -1.79 1.52
C VAL A 32 10.55 -1.37 0.32
N ILE A 33 10.28 -1.99 -0.83
CA ILE A 33 10.94 -1.68 -2.11
C ILE A 33 9.97 -0.94 -3.03
N ILE A 34 10.41 0.19 -3.57
CA ILE A 34 9.68 1.00 -4.54
C ILE A 34 10.20 0.70 -5.94
N PHE A 35 9.29 0.29 -6.84
CA PHE A 35 9.58 0.05 -8.25
C PHE A 35 9.15 1.26 -9.08
N SER A 36 10.01 1.68 -10.01
CA SER A 36 9.63 2.71 -10.99
C SER A 36 8.75 2.09 -12.07
N SER A 37 7.62 2.72 -12.38
CA SER A 37 6.73 2.30 -13.45
C SER A 37 7.31 2.43 -14.86
N LEU A 38 8.51 3.02 -15.01
CA LEU A 38 9.22 3.16 -16.29
C LEU A 38 10.17 1.98 -16.59
N HIS A 39 10.30 1.02 -15.68
CA HIS A 39 11.11 -0.18 -15.88
C HIS A 39 10.19 -1.40 -16.07
N ASP A 40 10.65 -2.40 -16.82
CA ASP A 40 9.87 -3.62 -17.12
C ASP A 40 9.30 -4.29 -15.85
N SER A 41 10.07 -4.25 -14.76
CA SER A 41 9.64 -4.77 -13.45
C SER A 41 8.52 -3.96 -12.79
N GLY A 42 8.47 -2.65 -13.03
CA GLY A 42 7.37 -1.80 -12.55
C GLY A 42 6.12 -1.94 -13.40
N GLU A 43 6.26 -2.13 -14.72
CA GLU A 43 5.12 -2.38 -15.61
C GLU A 43 4.43 -3.71 -15.25
N GLN A 44 5.20 -4.78 -15.06
CA GLN A 44 4.68 -6.08 -14.61
C GLN A 44 3.97 -5.99 -13.26
N LEU A 45 4.55 -5.28 -12.29
CA LEU A 45 3.89 -5.09 -10.99
C LEU A 45 2.60 -4.27 -11.13
N ASN A 46 2.57 -3.27 -12.01
CA ASN A 46 1.39 -2.45 -12.27
C ASN A 46 0.25 -3.27 -12.90
N GLN A 47 0.55 -4.27 -13.73
CA GLN A 47 -0.44 -5.24 -14.23
C GLN A 47 -1.04 -6.10 -13.10
N LEU A 48 -0.32 -6.28 -11.99
CA LEU A 48 -0.77 -6.95 -10.78
C LEU A 48 -1.30 -5.95 -9.72
N THR A 49 -1.96 -4.88 -10.15
CA THR A 49 -2.47 -3.76 -9.31
C THR A 49 -1.45 -2.74 -8.79
N GLY A 50 -0.15 -3.00 -8.96
CA GLY A 50 0.93 -2.09 -8.55
C GLY A 50 1.48 -2.32 -7.14
N VAL A 51 0.91 -3.27 -6.38
CA VAL A 51 1.35 -3.61 -5.02
C VAL A 51 1.46 -5.12 -4.85
N ALA A 52 2.52 -5.56 -4.16
CA ALA A 52 2.72 -6.96 -3.82
C ALA A 52 3.54 -7.11 -2.53
N VAL A 53 3.29 -8.16 -1.77
CA VAL A 53 4.00 -8.45 -0.51
C VAL A 53 4.49 -9.90 -0.50
N ILE A 54 5.60 -10.13 0.18
CA ILE A 54 6.12 -11.47 0.46
C ILE A 54 5.98 -11.67 1.96
N LEU A 55 5.24 -12.71 2.36
CA LEU A 55 4.95 -13.02 3.75
C LEU A 55 5.88 -14.15 4.24
N ASN A 56 6.24 -14.10 5.52
CA ASN A 56 7.09 -15.12 6.15
C ASN A 56 6.34 -16.42 6.46
N TYR A 57 5.02 -16.40 6.41
CA TYR A 57 4.14 -17.53 6.67
C TYR A 57 2.99 -17.54 5.66
N PRO A 58 2.49 -18.73 5.27
CA PRO A 58 1.31 -18.81 4.44
C PRO A 58 0.09 -18.32 5.22
N VAL A 59 -0.71 -17.46 4.59
CA VAL A 59 -2.00 -17.03 5.12
C VAL A 59 -3.07 -17.54 4.16
N PRO A 60 -3.80 -18.61 4.52
CA PRO A 60 -4.89 -19.10 3.68
C PRO A 60 -6.03 -18.08 3.65
N ASP A 61 -6.81 -18.11 2.57
CA ASP A 61 -8.06 -17.35 2.41
C ASP A 61 -7.90 -15.83 2.58
N LEU A 62 -6.74 -15.29 2.18
CA LEU A 62 -6.45 -13.85 2.26
C LEU A 62 -7.35 -13.01 1.32
N GLU A 63 -7.93 -13.66 0.31
CA GLU A 63 -8.92 -13.10 -0.61
C GLU A 63 -10.33 -12.99 -0.01
N ASP A 64 -10.62 -13.75 1.05
CA ASP A 64 -11.90 -13.74 1.78
C ASP A 64 -11.86 -12.85 3.02
N MET A 65 -10.72 -12.21 3.33
CA MET A 65 -10.64 -11.19 4.37
C MET A 65 -11.32 -9.91 3.86
N ASP A 66 -12.60 -9.77 4.18
CA ASP A 66 -13.44 -8.62 3.81
C ASP A 66 -12.78 -7.27 4.19
N GLU A 67 -12.98 -6.26 3.34
CA GLU A 67 -12.50 -4.88 3.46
C GLU A 67 -13.19 -4.08 4.60
N GLU A 68 -13.38 -4.66 5.79
CA GLU A 68 -14.15 -4.03 6.87
C GLU A 68 -13.42 -2.88 7.61
N ASP A 69 -12.14 -2.62 7.32
CA ASP A 69 -11.41 -1.50 7.93
C ASP A 69 -11.45 -0.22 7.05
N GLU A 70 -12.62 0.40 6.90
CA GLU A 70 -12.78 1.81 6.51
C GLU A 70 -13.16 2.69 7.72
N GLU A 71 -12.39 2.65 8.83
CA GLU A 71 -12.39 3.78 9.77
C GLU A 71 -11.34 4.81 9.32
N VAL A 72 -11.71 5.60 8.32
CA VAL A 72 -11.09 6.91 8.09
C VAL A 72 -11.57 7.86 9.19
N GLU A 73 -10.94 7.82 10.37
CA GLU A 73 -10.99 8.95 11.29
C GLU A 73 -10.33 10.15 10.58
N ASP A 74 -11.18 11.00 9.98
CA ASP A 74 -10.80 12.34 9.54
C ASP A 74 -10.35 13.12 10.78
N PHE A 75 -9.04 13.21 10.97
CA PHE A 75 -8.42 14.20 11.85
C PHE A 75 -8.78 15.58 11.30
N VAL A 76 -9.79 16.23 11.89
CA VAL A 76 -10.15 17.62 11.64
C VAL A 76 -9.12 18.48 12.38
N PRO A 77 -8.16 19.15 11.70
CA PRO A 77 -7.27 20.08 12.36
C PRO A 77 -8.00 21.42 12.43
N GLY A 78 -8.65 21.72 13.56
CA GLY A 78 -9.22 23.05 13.75
C GLY A 78 -10.29 23.18 14.82
N ASP A 79 -9.95 22.88 16.08
CA ASP A 79 -10.50 23.66 17.17
C ASP A 79 -9.42 24.65 17.61
N LEU A 80 -9.75 25.94 17.40
CA LEU A 80 -9.00 27.15 17.75
C LEU A 80 -8.77 27.29 19.26
#